data_AF-A0A944S5D1-F1
#
_entry.id   AF-A0A944S5D1-F1
#
_cell.length_a   1.000
_cell.length_b   1.000
_cell.length_c   1.000
_cell.angle_alpha   90.00
_cell.angle_beta   90.00
_cell.angle_gamma   90.00
#
_symmetry.space_group_name_H-M   'P 1'
#
loop_
_entity.id
_entity.type
_entity.pdbx_description
1 polymer ?
#
loop_
_entity_poly.entity_id
_entity_poly.type
_entity_poly.pdbx_seq_one_letter_code
_entity_poly.pdbx_strand_id
1 'polypeptide(L)' 'MRGSQWWKRQLSEGRCHYCRGEFPPRDLTMDHIVPVARGGHSRRGNVVPCCKDCNNQKQSMMPVEWSDYLESMGHQDSE' A
#
# COMPACT_ATOMS: atom_id res chain seq x y z
N MET A 1 4.31 -12.25 11.43
CA MET A 1 3.90 -10.87 11.04
C MET A 1 2.40 -10.76 10.80
N ARG A 2 1.82 -11.45 9.81
CA ARG A 2 0.38 -11.40 9.47
C ARG A 2 -0.56 -11.78 10.64
N GLY A 3 -0.17 -12.72 11.49
CA GLY A 3 -0.97 -13.10 12.68
C GLY A 3 -0.79 -12.20 13.91
N SER A 4 0.10 -11.19 13.85
CA SER A 4 0.40 -10.36 15.02
C SER A 4 -0.73 -9.39 15.36
N GLN A 5 -0.91 -9.07 16.65
CA GLN A 5 -1.88 -8.08 17.10
C GLN A 5 -1.62 -6.69 16.47
N TRP A 6 -0.35 -6.35 16.25
CA TRP A 6 0.03 -5.14 15.52
C TRP A 6 -0.59 -5.10 14.12
N TRP A 7 -0.49 -6.19 13.35
CA TRP A 7 -1.06 -6.23 12.00
C TRP A 7 -2.59 -6.22 12.02
N LYS A 8 -3.21 -6.92 12.96
CA LYS A 8 -4.67 -6.87 13.15
C LYS A 8 -5.16 -5.44 13.43
N ARG A 9 -4.42 -4.67 14.25
CA ARG A 9 -4.70 -3.27 14.50
C ARG A 9 -4.61 -2.43 13.21
N GLN A 10 -3.55 -2.60 12.43
CA GLN A 10 -3.40 -1.89 11.15
C GLN A 10 -4.56 -2.18 10.18
N LEU A 11 -5.00 -3.44 10.07
CA LEU A 11 -6.18 -3.78 9.27
C LEU A 11 -7.48 -3.19 9.82
N SER A 12 -7.63 -3.14 11.15
CA SER A 12 -8.84 -2.61 11.79
C SER A 12 -9.02 -1.10 11.63
N GLU A 13 -7.94 -0.35 11.38
CA GLU A 13 -8.02 1.07 11.02
C GLU A 13 -8.73 1.28 9.67
N GLY A 14 -8.82 0.22 8.85
CA GLY A 14 -9.66 0.22 7.65
C GLY A 14 -9.21 1.21 6.58
N ARG A 15 -7.94 1.64 6.58
CA ARG A 15 -7.47 2.69 5.66
C ARG A 15 -6.36 2.17 4.75
N CYS A 16 -6.48 2.44 3.45
CA CYS A 16 -5.42 2.17 2.50
C CYS A 16 -4.24 3.14 2.74
N HIS A 17 -3.01 2.62 2.77
CA HIS A 17 -1.82 3.45 2.92
C HIS A 17 -1.59 4.41 1.75
N TYR A 18 -1.97 4.01 0.54
CA TYR A 18 -1.69 4.77 -0.68
C TYR A 18 -2.80 5.78 -0.99
N CYS A 19 -4.01 5.33 -1.36
CA CYS A 19 -5.11 6.23 -1.72
C CYS A 19 -5.84 6.86 -0.53
N ARG A 20 -5.51 6.47 0.72
CA ARG A 20 -6.16 6.94 1.95
C ARG A 20 -7.67 6.65 2.07
N GLY A 21 -8.26 5.94 1.10
CA GLY A 21 -9.66 5.49 1.16
C GLY A 21 -9.93 4.51 2.30
N GLU A 22 -11.20 4.40 2.68
CA GLU A 22 -11.69 3.50 3.71
C GLU A 22 -12.18 2.18 3.12
N PHE A 23 -11.77 1.07 3.72
CA PHE A 23 -12.03 -0.29 3.26
C PHE A 23 -12.28 -1.19 4.46
N PRO A 24 -13.17 -2.20 4.33
CA PRO A 24 -13.30 -3.21 5.37
C PRO A 24 -11.98 -4.01 5.49
N PRO A 25 -11.61 -4.49 6.69
CA PRO A 25 -10.34 -5.20 6.91
C PRO A 25 -10.05 -6.37 5.95
N ARG A 26 -11.10 -7.03 5.43
CA ARG A 26 -11.00 -8.15 4.48
C ARG A 26 -10.54 -7.74 3.07
N ASP A 27 -10.70 -6.47 2.71
CA ASP A 27 -10.35 -5.94 1.40
C ASP A 27 -9.00 -5.21 1.40
N LEU A 28 -8.37 -5.11 2.58
CA LEU A 28 -7.00 -4.66 2.73
C LEU A 28 -6.03 -5.84 2.63
N THR A 29 -4.98 -5.65 1.85
CA THR A 29 -3.86 -6.57 1.69
C THR A 29 -2.61 -6.02 2.38
N MET A 30 -1.62 -6.89 2.57
CA MET A 30 -0.29 -6.50 3.04
C MET A 30 0.58 -6.24 1.82
N ASP A 31 1.08 -5.02 1.69
CA ASP A 31 2.07 -4.66 0.67
C ASP A 31 3.40 -4.25 1.31
N HIS A 32 4.48 -4.39 0.55
CA HIS A 32 5.81 -3.95 0.93
C HIS A 32 6.13 -2.60 0.27
N ILE A 33 6.43 -1.58 1.09
CA ILE A 33 6.80 -0.24 0.62
C ILE A 33 7.97 -0.35 -0.38
N VAL A 34 9.07 -0.98 0.07
CA VAL A 34 10.14 -1.47 -0.80
C VAL A 34 9.82 -2.92 -1.17
N PRO A 35 9.60 -3.24 -2.46
CA PRO A 35 9.29 -4.59 -2.90
C PRO A 35 10.36 -5.60 -2.51
N VAL A 36 9.95 -6.83 -2.17
CA VAL A 36 10.89 -7.92 -1.83
C VAL A 36 11.86 -8.20 -2.98
N ALA A 37 11.38 -8.15 -4.23
CA ALA A 37 12.20 -8.33 -5.43
C ALA A 37 13.30 -7.25 -5.59
N ARG A 38 13.15 -6.10 -4.91
CA ARG A 38 14.12 -4.99 -4.91
C ARG A 38 14.86 -4.86 -3.56
N GLY A 39 14.93 -5.95 -2.78
CA GLY A 39 15.67 -6.00 -1.51
C GLY A 39 14.88 -5.60 -0.26
N GLY A 40 13.56 -5.43 -0.37
CA GLY A 40 12.70 -5.13 0.76
C GLY A 40 12.53 -6.31 1.74
N HIS A 41 12.40 -6.00 3.02
CA HIS A 41 12.21 -7.00 4.08
C HIS A 41 10.80 -6.95 4.67
N SER A 42 10.30 -8.09 5.13
CA SER A 42 9.04 -8.19 5.89
C SER A 42 9.25 -7.74 7.34
N ARG A 43 9.34 -6.41 7.54
CA ARG A 43 9.45 -5.76 8.85
C ARG A 43 8.35 -4.71 9.01
N ARG A 44 7.95 -4.38 10.24
CA ARG A 44 6.85 -3.43 10.53
C ARG A 44 7.00 -2.08 9.81
N GLY A 45 8.22 -1.58 9.64
CA GLY A 45 8.49 -0.32 8.94
C GLY A 45 8.52 -0.41 7.40
N ASN A 46 8.32 -1.60 6.81
CA ASN A 46 8.29 -1.79 5.36
C ASN A 46 7.01 -2.49 4.90
N VAL A 47 6.06 -2.78 5.78
CA VAL A 47 4.79 -3.39 5.42
C VAL A 47 3.62 -2.49 5.82
N VAL A 48 2.65 -2.34 4.93
CA VAL A 48 1.52 -1.44 5.10
C VAL A 48 0.22 -2.08 4.63
N PRO A 49 -0.94 -1.72 5.21
CA PRO A 49 -2.24 -2.11 4.65
C PRO A 49 -2.54 -1.29 3.40
N CYS A 50 -2.96 -1.93 2.31
CA CYS A 50 -3.44 -1.23 1.12
C CYS A 50 -4.61 -1.95 0.48
N CYS A 51 -5.43 -1.25 -0.30
CA CYS A 51 -6.51 -1.88 -1.06
C CYS A 51 -5.94 -2.69 -2.24
N LYS A 52 -6.75 -3.62 -2.75
CA LYS A 52 -6.38 -4.46 -3.90
C LYS A 52 -6.00 -3.64 -5.14
N ASP A 53 -6.70 -2.54 -5.39
CA ASP A 53 -6.46 -1.70 -6.58
C ASP A 53 -5.10 -1.01 -6.52
N CYS A 54 -4.78 -0.32 -5.42
CA CYS A 54 -3.47 0.29 -5.25
C CYS A 54 -2.34 -0.76 -5.25
N ASN A 55 -2.57 -1.92 -4.63
CA ASN A 55 -1.59 -3.01 -4.65
C ASN A 55 -1.29 -3.49 -6.08
N ASN A 56 -2.34 -3.64 -6.90
CA ASN A 56 -2.22 -4.08 -8.29
C ASN A 56 -1.61 -3.00 -9.20
N GLN A 57 -1.85 -1.71 -8.92
CA GLN A 57 -1.26 -0.60 -9.66
C GLN A 57 0.22 -0.41 -9.31
N LYS A 58 0.56 -0.44 -8.01
CA LYS A 58 1.95 -0.26 -7.54
C LYS A 58 2.87 -1.38 -7.99
N GLN A 59 2.41 -2.63 -7.99
CA GLN A 59 3.21 -3.80 -8.38
C GLN A 59 4.59 -3.83 -7.69
N SER A 60 5.66 -3.71 -8.49
CA SER A 60 7.05 -3.72 -8.05
C SER A 60 7.68 -2.32 -8.05
N MET A 61 6.87 -1.26 -8.08
CA MET A 61 7.35 0.11 -7.99
C MET A 61 7.93 0.39 -6.60
N MET A 62 9.08 1.06 -6.60
CA MET A 62 9.68 1.73 -5.46
C MET A 62 8.82 2.93 -5.05
N PRO A 63 8.97 3.44 -3.81
CA PRO A 63 8.20 4.59 -3.35
C PRO A 63 8.29 5.82 -4.26
N VAL A 64 9.47 6.09 -4.82
CA VAL A 64 9.66 7.22 -5.76
C VAL A 64 8.89 7.01 -7.07
N GLU A 65 8.98 5.82 -7.67
CA GLU A 65 8.25 5.49 -8.92
C GLU A 65 6.73 5.55 -8.70
N TRP A 66 6.26 5.16 -7.51
CA TRP A 66 4.86 5.27 -7.13
C TRP A 66 4.41 6.72 -6.93
N SER A 67 5.23 7.56 -6.32
CA SER A 67 4.97 9.00 -6.21
C SER A 67 4.85 9.65 -7.59
N ASP A 68 5.81 9.38 -8.47
CA ASP A 68 5.80 9.89 -9.85
C ASP A 68 4.55 9.41 -10.61
N TYR A 69 4.14 8.15 -10.42
CA TYR A 69 2.90 7.61 -10.98
C TYR A 69 1.66 8.37 -10.49
N LEU A 70 1.53 8.61 -9.19
CA LEU A 70 0.41 9.38 -8.64
C LEU A 70 0.37 10.82 -9.16
N GLU A 71 1.53 11.48 -9.29
CA GLU A 71 1.64 12.82 -9.87
C GLU A 71 1.19 12.82 -11.34
N SER A 72 1.63 11.84 -12.14
CA SER A 72 1.23 11.73 -13.54
C SER A 72 -0.27 11.48 -13.74
N MET A 73 -0.93 10.79 -12.80
CA MET A 73 -2.38 10.56 -12.83
C MET A 73 -3.20 11.76 -12.33
N GLY A 74 -2.68 12.52 -11.35
CA GLY A 74 -3.33 13.72 -10.83
C GLY A 74 -3.42 14.88 -11.85
N HIS A 75 -2.70 14.77 -12.97
CA HIS A 75 -2.79 15.70 -14.10
C HIS A 75 -3.94 15.39 -15.08
N GLN A 76 -4.78 14.37 -14.82
CA GLN A 76 -5.90 14.00 -15.70
C GLN A 76 -7.30 14.41 -15.19
N ASP A 77 -7.41 15.08 -14.04
CA ASP A 77 -8.69 15.54 -13.48
C ASP A 77 -8.96 17.04 -13.71
N SER A 78 -8.26 17.67 -14.65
CA SER A 78 -8.49 19.07 -15.03
C SER A 78 -8.68 19.22 -16.54
N GLU A 79 -9.83 18.77 -17.06
CA GLU A 79 -10.47 19.29 -18.28
C GLU A 79 -11.97 18.97 -18.28
#